data_AF-A0AAD6NJX7-F1
#
_entry.id   AF-A0AAD6NJX7-F1
#
_cell.length_a   1.000
_cell.length_b   1.000
_cell.length_c   1.000
_cell.angle_alpha   90.00
_cell.angle_beta   90.00
_cell.angle_gamma   90.00
#
_symmetry.space_group_name_H-M   'P 1'
#
loop_
_entity.id
_entity.type
_entity.pdbx_description
1 polymer ?
#
loop_
_entity_poly.entity_id
_entity_poly.type
_entity_poly.pdbx_seq_one_letter_code
_entity_poly.pdbx_strand_id
1 'polypeptide(L)'
;MDAATSTSAGAYDALLAAAKALCDDFAAKADSQTIVSHFSRDATAFEHGSPTFASFLGREFKGRDGVTEYFGLLQRFLEFANMSFSEYFVDERQGRVSVKGKASFTWLSTGVSWDEVFTYVLDFVDEDGGWKVSRYQVWADTGALYLARLGQRAQDISSF
;
A
#
# COMPACT_ATOMS: atom_id res chain seq x y z
N MET A 1 -42.69 -3.32 12.79
CA MET A 1 -42.49 -3.31 11.32
C MET A 1 -41.03 -2.93 11.13
N ASP A 2 -40.18 -3.94 11.14
CA ASP A 2 -38.72 -3.80 11.17
C ASP A 2 -38.17 -3.53 9.78
N ALA A 3 -37.37 -2.48 9.65
CA ALA A 3 -36.57 -2.18 8.47
C ALA A 3 -35.21 -1.66 8.92
N ALA A 4 -34.31 -2.56 9.33
CA ALA A 4 -32.94 -2.19 9.71
C ALA A 4 -31.91 -3.33 9.56
N THR A 5 -32.05 -4.22 8.56
CA THR A 5 -31.17 -5.40 8.49
C THR A 5 -30.66 -5.79 7.09
N SER A 6 -30.64 -4.88 6.10
CA SER A 6 -30.28 -5.25 4.72
C SER A 6 -29.18 -4.41 4.02
N THR A 7 -28.38 -3.61 4.75
CA THR A 7 -27.43 -2.67 4.10
C THR A 7 -25.95 -2.93 4.40
N SER A 8 -25.58 -3.69 5.44
CA SER A 8 -24.16 -3.90 5.80
C SER A 8 -23.46 -4.96 4.94
N ALA A 9 -24.07 -6.14 4.75
CA ALA A 9 -23.43 -7.24 4.00
C ALA A 9 -22.93 -6.83 2.60
N GLY A 10 -23.68 -5.97 1.89
CA GLY A 10 -23.27 -5.46 0.57
C GLY A 10 -22.11 -4.46 0.62
N ALA A 11 -22.01 -3.64 1.67
CA ALA A 11 -20.92 -2.68 1.83
C ALA A 11 -19.61 -3.39 2.23
N TYR A 12 -19.69 -4.34 3.16
CA TYR A 12 -18.56 -5.20 3.53
C TYR A 12 -17.95 -5.89 2.31
N ASP A 13 -18.77 -6.61 1.53
CA ASP A 13 -18.31 -7.39 0.39
C ASP A 13 -17.72 -6.48 -0.71
N ALA A 14 -18.31 -5.30 -0.94
CA ALA A 14 -17.84 -4.36 -1.95
C ALA A 14 -16.49 -3.71 -1.58
N LEU A 15 -16.32 -3.30 -0.31
CA LEU A 15 -15.04 -2.78 0.19
C LEU A 15 -13.95 -3.84 0.16
N LEU A 16 -14.27 -5.06 0.59
CA LEU A 16 -13.35 -6.19 0.54
C LEU A 16 -12.92 -6.51 -0.89
N ALA A 17 -13.87 -6.53 -1.84
CA ALA A 17 -13.59 -6.78 -3.24
C ALA A 17 -12.70 -5.69 -3.85
N ALA A 18 -12.97 -4.41 -3.56
CA ALA A 18 -12.15 -3.30 -4.05
C ALA A 18 -10.72 -3.35 -3.49
N ALA A 19 -10.56 -3.62 -2.19
CA ALA A 19 -9.24 -3.79 -1.58
C ALA A 19 -8.46 -4.96 -2.16
N LYS A 20 -9.12 -6.11 -2.37
CA LYS A 20 -8.51 -7.29 -3.01
C LYS A 20 -8.09 -7.00 -4.44
N ALA A 21 -8.91 -6.33 -5.24
CA ALA A 21 -8.58 -5.98 -6.62
C ALA A 21 -7.28 -5.16 -6.70
N LEU A 22 -7.14 -4.12 -5.87
CA LEU A 22 -5.89 -3.34 -5.79
C LEU A 22 -4.69 -4.22 -5.36
N CYS A 23 -4.87 -5.04 -4.33
CA CYS A 23 -3.81 -5.91 -3.81
C CYS A 23 -3.39 -6.99 -4.84
N ASP A 24 -4.33 -7.57 -5.56
CA ASP A 24 -4.10 -8.58 -6.60
C ASP A 24 -3.34 -7.95 -7.77
N ASP A 25 -3.70 -6.74 -8.18
CA ASP A 25 -2.97 -6.01 -9.23
C ASP A 25 -1.54 -5.66 -8.80
N PHE A 26 -1.31 -5.30 -7.54
CA PHE A 26 0.05 -5.13 -7.01
C PHE A 26 0.84 -6.45 -7.04
N ALA A 27 0.26 -7.55 -6.57
CA ALA A 27 0.90 -8.85 -6.55
C ALA A 27 1.23 -9.36 -7.97
N ALA A 28 0.37 -9.05 -8.94
CA ALA A 28 0.54 -9.35 -10.36
C ALA A 28 1.52 -8.41 -11.07
N LYS A 29 2.07 -7.39 -10.39
CA LYS A 29 2.91 -6.33 -10.98
C LYS A 29 2.23 -5.63 -12.14
N ALA A 30 0.95 -5.29 -11.98
CA ALA A 30 0.22 -4.48 -12.93
C ALA A 30 0.94 -3.14 -13.17
N ASP A 31 0.72 -2.56 -14.34
CA ASP A 31 1.33 -1.28 -14.71
C ASP A 31 0.78 -0.12 -13.86
N SER A 32 1.50 0.99 -13.84
CA SER A 32 1.15 2.15 -13.02
C SER A 32 -0.23 2.74 -13.34
N GLN A 33 -0.70 2.67 -14.60
CA GLN A 33 -2.03 3.19 -14.95
C GLN A 33 -3.12 2.31 -14.36
N THR A 34 -2.96 0.99 -14.42
CA THR A 34 -3.86 0.02 -13.78
C THR A 34 -3.91 0.24 -12.28
N ILE A 35 -2.76 0.34 -11.60
CA ILE A 35 -2.71 0.62 -10.15
C ILE A 35 -3.41 1.93 -9.81
N VAL A 36 -3.08 3.02 -10.50
CA VAL A 36 -3.65 4.35 -10.26
C VAL A 36 -5.17 4.39 -10.54
N SER A 37 -5.68 3.51 -11.39
CA SER A 37 -7.12 3.43 -11.69
C SER A 37 -7.99 3.04 -10.49
N HIS A 38 -7.39 2.42 -9.46
CA HIS A 38 -8.08 2.10 -8.18
C HIS A 38 -8.29 3.32 -7.28
N PHE A 39 -7.64 4.45 -7.58
CA PHE A 39 -7.62 5.62 -6.72
C PHE A 39 -8.60 6.69 -7.19
N SER A 40 -9.25 7.36 -6.23
CA SER A 40 -10.15 8.48 -6.52
C SER A 40 -9.37 9.67 -7.06
N ARG A 41 -10.06 10.64 -7.68
CA ARG A 41 -9.40 11.85 -8.23
C ARG A 41 -8.58 12.61 -7.18
N ASP A 42 -9.14 12.76 -5.98
CA ASP A 42 -8.55 13.51 -4.86
C ASP A 42 -7.79 12.61 -3.86
N ALA A 43 -7.42 11.39 -4.26
CA ALA A 43 -6.79 10.43 -3.36
C ALA A 43 -5.46 10.92 -2.79
N THR A 44 -5.10 10.44 -1.60
CA THR A 44 -3.76 10.65 -1.03
C THR A 44 -3.00 9.35 -0.82
N ALA A 45 -1.68 9.42 -0.95
CA ALA A 45 -0.77 8.34 -0.58
C ALA A 45 0.23 8.83 0.47
N PHE A 46 0.45 8.02 1.50
CA PHE A 46 1.38 8.33 2.59
C PHE A 46 2.04 7.06 3.13
N GLU A 47 3.35 6.97 3.00
CA GLU A 47 4.13 5.89 3.62
C GLU A 47 4.82 6.43 4.88
N HIS A 48 4.51 5.79 6.02
CA HIS A 48 5.01 6.20 7.32
C HIS A 48 6.50 5.89 7.44
N GLY A 49 7.27 6.88 7.89
CA GLY A 49 8.72 6.76 8.01
C GLY A 49 9.40 8.12 8.05
N SER A 50 10.72 8.11 8.22
CA SER A 50 11.52 9.33 8.14
C SER A 50 11.87 9.66 6.68
N PRO A 51 11.66 10.91 6.21
CA PRO A 51 12.12 11.35 4.89
C PRO A 51 13.64 11.23 4.70
N THR A 52 14.41 11.12 5.78
CA THR A 52 15.87 10.90 5.73
C THR A 52 16.23 9.52 5.18
N PHE A 53 15.33 8.53 5.27
CA PHE A 53 15.56 7.16 4.82
C PHE A 53 15.27 6.99 3.33
N ALA A 54 14.20 7.59 2.81
CA ALA A 54 13.92 7.70 1.38
C ALA A 54 12.96 8.86 1.09
N SER A 55 13.02 9.39 -0.14
CA SER A 55 12.27 10.59 -0.53
C SER A 55 10.76 10.40 -0.64
N PHE A 56 10.26 9.16 -0.56
CA PHE A 56 8.83 8.84 -0.56
C PHE A 56 8.25 8.61 0.84
N LEU A 57 9.09 8.57 1.88
CA LEU A 57 8.67 8.37 3.27
C LEU A 57 8.31 9.68 3.95
N GLY A 58 7.32 9.65 4.84
CA GLY A 58 6.97 10.75 5.73
C GLY A 58 6.43 12.01 5.02
N ARG A 59 6.02 11.88 3.76
CA ARG A 59 5.39 12.95 2.96
C ARG A 59 4.06 12.47 2.39
N GLU A 60 3.11 13.39 2.31
CA GLU A 60 1.81 13.13 1.67
C GLU A 60 1.87 13.49 0.20
N PHE A 61 1.41 12.56 -0.63
CA PHE A 61 1.21 12.75 -2.06
C PHE A 61 -0.29 12.95 -2.31
N LYS A 62 -0.66 14.00 -3.04
CA LYS A 62 -2.05 14.45 -3.15
C LYS A 62 -2.56 14.40 -4.58
N GLY A 63 -3.82 13.96 -4.72
CA GLY A 63 -4.47 13.76 -6.00
C GLY A 63 -3.84 12.63 -6.80
N ARG A 64 -4.49 12.28 -7.90
CA ARG A 64 -4.05 11.20 -8.80
C ARG A 64 -2.61 11.39 -9.32
N ASP A 65 -2.20 12.64 -9.58
CA ASP A 65 -0.83 12.96 -10.01
C ASP A 65 0.19 12.69 -8.90
N GLY A 66 -0.13 13.05 -7.65
CA GLY A 66 0.72 12.75 -6.51
C GLY A 66 0.83 11.24 -6.26
N VAL A 67 -0.28 10.52 -6.34
CA VAL A 67 -0.28 9.05 -6.22
C VAL A 67 0.58 8.41 -7.32
N THR A 68 0.53 8.94 -8.54
CA THR A 68 1.39 8.51 -9.65
C THR A 68 2.87 8.80 -9.36
N GLU A 69 3.19 9.98 -8.82
CA GLU A 69 4.56 10.32 -8.39
C GLU A 69 5.07 9.34 -7.33
N TYR A 70 4.25 9.01 -6.34
CA TYR A 70 4.60 8.05 -5.28
C TYR A 70 4.99 6.69 -5.86
N PHE A 71 4.15 6.09 -6.71
CA PHE A 71 4.48 4.81 -7.34
C PHE A 71 5.68 4.89 -8.29
N GLY A 72 5.87 6.03 -8.96
CA GLY A 72 7.07 6.28 -9.76
C GLY A 72 8.35 6.32 -8.91
N LEU A 73 8.30 6.88 -7.70
CA LEU A 73 9.42 6.83 -6.76
C LEU A 73 9.68 5.41 -6.26
N LEU A 74 8.65 4.65 -5.92
CA LEU A 74 8.82 3.24 -5.53
C LEU A 74 9.50 2.44 -6.64
N GLN A 75 8.99 2.50 -7.87
CA GLN A 75 9.58 1.80 -9.03
C GLN A 75 11.01 2.23 -9.34
N ARG A 76 11.37 3.49 -9.04
CA ARG A 76 12.72 4.00 -9.24
C ARG A 76 13.72 3.41 -8.25
N PHE A 77 13.30 3.12 -7.02
CA PHE A 77 14.21 2.73 -5.94
C PHE A 77 14.12 1.23 -5.59
N LEU A 78 12.97 0.61 -5.84
CA LEU A 78 12.65 -0.72 -5.36
C LEU A 78 12.20 -1.63 -6.51
N GLU A 79 12.61 -2.88 -6.41
CA GLU A 79 11.88 -4.00 -6.99
C GLU A 79 11.30 -4.87 -5.87
N PHE A 80 10.30 -5.67 -6.20
CA PHE A 80 9.76 -6.66 -5.28
C PHE A 80 9.47 -8.00 -5.97
N ALA A 81 9.41 -9.06 -5.18
CA ALA A 81 9.05 -10.41 -5.57
C ALA A 81 8.19 -11.07 -4.48
N ASN A 82 7.46 -12.12 -4.88
CA ASN A 82 6.65 -12.95 -3.97
C ASN A 82 5.64 -12.16 -3.12
N MET A 83 5.10 -11.07 -3.69
CA MET A 83 4.14 -10.23 -2.99
C MET A 83 2.82 -11.00 -2.80
N SER A 84 2.30 -10.96 -1.58
CA SER A 84 1.04 -11.61 -1.21
C SER A 84 0.34 -10.82 -0.11
N PHE A 85 -0.99 -10.94 -0.09
CA PHE A 85 -1.86 -10.20 0.82
C PHE A 85 -2.77 -11.17 1.58
N SER A 86 -3.01 -10.86 2.85
CA SER A 86 -3.81 -11.69 3.76
C SER A 86 -4.41 -10.85 4.88
N GLU A 87 -5.23 -11.45 5.73
CA GLU A 87 -5.75 -10.82 6.96
C GLU A 87 -6.43 -9.45 6.69
N TYR A 88 -7.40 -9.44 5.77
CA TYR A 88 -8.21 -8.26 5.48
C TYR A 88 -9.18 -7.98 6.64
N PHE A 89 -9.16 -6.76 7.14
CA PHE A 89 -10.08 -6.26 8.16
C PHE A 89 -10.88 -5.09 7.59
N VAL A 90 -12.20 -5.25 7.50
CA VAL A 90 -13.11 -4.23 6.94
C VAL A 90 -13.83 -3.50 8.07
N ASP A 91 -13.75 -2.17 8.06
CA ASP A 91 -14.56 -1.27 8.88
C ASP A 91 -15.54 -0.53 7.98
N GLU A 92 -16.75 -1.08 7.88
CA GLU A 92 -17.84 -0.51 7.07
C GLU A 92 -18.26 0.87 7.53
N ARG A 93 -18.14 1.17 8.83
CA ARG A 93 -18.58 2.46 9.40
C ARG A 93 -17.66 3.59 8.95
N GLN A 94 -16.40 3.27 8.71
CA GLN A 94 -15.38 4.22 8.23
C GLN A 94 -15.11 4.09 6.73
N GLY A 95 -15.70 3.10 6.04
CA GLY A 95 -15.37 2.80 4.65
C GLY A 95 -13.91 2.41 4.48
N ARG A 96 -13.34 1.65 5.42
CA ARG A 96 -11.90 1.37 5.51
C ARG A 96 -11.61 -0.12 5.42
N VAL A 97 -10.50 -0.46 4.79
CA VAL A 97 -9.91 -1.81 4.84
C VAL A 97 -8.46 -1.73 5.29
N SER A 98 -8.10 -2.50 6.31
CA SER A 98 -6.70 -2.74 6.68
C SER A 98 -6.29 -4.12 6.17
N VAL A 99 -5.10 -4.25 5.60
CA VAL A 99 -4.61 -5.51 5.02
C VAL A 99 -3.14 -5.71 5.32
N LYS A 100 -2.78 -6.95 5.64
CA LYS A 100 -1.40 -7.38 5.82
C LYS A 100 -0.81 -7.82 4.48
N GLY A 101 0.31 -7.20 4.12
CA GLY A 101 1.12 -7.61 2.96
C GLY A 101 2.43 -8.26 3.39
N LYS A 102 2.98 -9.09 2.51
CA LYS A 102 4.33 -9.65 2.63
C LYS A 102 4.96 -9.67 1.24
N ALA A 103 6.23 -9.28 1.15
CA ALA A 103 7.02 -9.42 -0.07
C ALA A 103 8.53 -9.45 0.25
N SER A 104 9.33 -9.85 -0.74
CA SER A 104 10.77 -9.62 -0.76
C SER A 104 11.03 -8.35 -1.57
N PHE A 105 11.67 -7.34 -0.99
CA PHE A 105 12.05 -6.10 -1.66
C PHE A 105 13.55 -6.06 -1.91
N THR A 106 13.98 -5.40 -2.99
CA THR A 106 15.38 -5.09 -3.25
C THR A 106 15.55 -3.60 -3.51
N TRP A 107 16.54 -2.99 -2.86
CA TRP A 107 16.96 -1.64 -3.20
C TRP A 107 17.83 -1.66 -4.47
N LEU A 108 17.33 -1.07 -5.55
CA LEU A 108 17.87 -1.25 -6.90
C LEU A 108 19.33 -0.81 -7.03
N SER A 109 19.73 0.29 -6.39
CA SER A 109 21.09 0.83 -6.57
C SER A 109 22.18 0.03 -5.85
N THR A 110 21.82 -0.79 -4.87
CA THR A 110 22.75 -1.60 -4.06
C THR A 110 22.58 -3.09 -4.30
N GLY A 111 21.42 -3.51 -4.83
CA GLY A 111 21.06 -4.91 -4.98
C GLY A 111 20.79 -5.62 -3.65
N VAL A 112 20.67 -4.88 -2.54
CA VAL A 112 20.40 -5.49 -1.24
C VAL A 112 18.90 -5.72 -1.08
N SER A 113 18.55 -6.97 -0.79
CA SER A 113 17.18 -7.40 -0.57
C SER A 113 16.88 -7.68 0.90
N TRP A 114 15.61 -7.54 1.27
CA TRP A 114 15.05 -7.95 2.55
C TRP A 114 13.64 -8.50 2.37
N ASP A 115 13.23 -9.37 3.29
CA ASP A 115 11.83 -9.79 3.41
C ASP A 115 11.15 -8.90 4.44
N GLU A 116 9.95 -8.41 4.13
CA GLU A 116 9.17 -7.66 5.10
C GLU A 116 7.70 -8.10 5.14
N VAL A 117 7.08 -7.80 6.27
CA VAL A 117 5.63 -7.74 6.44
C VAL A 117 5.26 -6.29 6.64
N PHE A 118 4.28 -5.81 5.88
CA PHE A 118 3.80 -4.44 5.93
C PHE A 118 2.28 -4.43 6.08
N THR A 119 1.71 -3.26 6.36
CA THR A 119 0.26 -3.08 6.43
C THR A 119 -0.18 -1.91 5.57
N TYR A 120 -1.23 -2.12 4.77
CA TYR A 120 -1.97 -1.02 4.17
C TYR A 120 -3.19 -0.68 5.02
N VAL A 121 -3.50 0.60 5.09
CA VAL A 121 -4.79 1.13 5.54
C VAL A 121 -5.38 1.93 4.41
N LEU A 122 -6.50 1.44 3.88
CA LEU A 122 -7.18 1.92 2.69
C LEU A 122 -8.52 2.51 3.08
N ASP A 123 -8.70 3.83 2.95
CA ASP A 123 -10.03 4.44 3.00
C ASP A 123 -10.62 4.48 1.59
N PHE A 124 -11.92 4.26 1.49
CA PHE A 124 -12.64 4.23 0.23
C PHE A 124 -13.73 5.30 0.15
N VAL A 125 -14.02 5.72 -1.07
CA VAL A 125 -15.15 6.57 -1.44
C VAL A 125 -15.83 5.98 -2.68
N ASP A 126 -17.13 6.18 -2.80
CA ASP A 126 -17.84 5.91 -4.05
C ASP A 126 -17.54 7.07 -5.03
N GLU A 127 -16.85 6.75 -6.12
CA GLU A 127 -16.60 7.67 -7.24
C GLU A 127 -16.99 6.97 -8.54
N ASP A 128 -17.84 7.64 -9.34
CA ASP A 128 -18.33 7.14 -10.63
C ASP A 128 -19.01 5.75 -10.56
N GLY A 129 -19.64 5.43 -9.42
CA GLY A 129 -20.37 4.17 -9.21
C GLY A 129 -19.45 2.99 -8.84
N GLY A 130 -18.22 3.27 -8.40
CA GLY A 130 -17.29 2.26 -7.92
C GLY A 130 -16.52 2.72 -6.68
N TRP A 131 -16.17 1.77 -5.82
CA TRP A 131 -15.32 2.04 -4.65
C TRP A 131 -13.88 2.31 -5.09
N LYS A 132 -13.40 3.52 -4.80
CA LYS A 132 -12.05 3.97 -5.09
C LYS A 132 -11.31 4.31 -3.80
N VAL A 133 -10.01 4.03 -3.76
CA VAL A 133 -9.17 4.40 -2.62
C VAL A 133 -9.04 5.92 -2.58
N SER A 134 -9.48 6.52 -1.47
CA SER A 134 -9.36 7.95 -1.18
C SER A 134 -8.15 8.27 -0.31
N ARG A 135 -7.74 7.34 0.56
CA ARG A 135 -6.51 7.47 1.34
C ARG A 135 -5.79 6.14 1.44
N TYR A 136 -4.56 6.13 0.96
CA TYR A 136 -3.65 4.99 0.96
C TYR A 136 -2.53 5.25 1.94
N GLN A 137 -2.45 4.44 3.00
CA GLN A 137 -1.40 4.54 4.01
C GLN A 137 -0.65 3.23 4.14
N VAL A 138 0.68 3.32 4.31
CA VAL A 138 1.56 2.15 4.41
C VAL A 138 2.44 2.26 5.65
N TRP A 139 2.53 1.17 6.41
CA TRP A 139 3.55 0.96 7.44
C TRP A 139 4.40 -0.25 7.03
N ALA A 140 5.68 0.00 6.75
CA ALA A 140 6.66 -0.99 6.29
C ALA A 140 7.92 -0.97 7.17
N ASP A 141 8.88 -1.86 6.90
CA ASP A 141 10.16 -1.90 7.64
C ASP A 141 11.15 -0.87 7.08
N THR A 142 10.95 0.38 7.51
CA THR A 142 11.81 1.50 7.10
C THR A 142 13.26 1.37 7.59
N GLY A 143 13.52 0.53 8.60
CA GLY A 143 14.86 0.23 9.09
C GLY A 143 15.61 -0.67 8.11
N ALA A 144 14.99 -1.78 7.70
CA ALA A 144 15.55 -2.66 6.66
C ALA A 144 15.77 -1.90 5.34
N LEU A 145 14.82 -1.05 4.95
CA LEU A 145 14.95 -0.19 3.78
C LEU A 145 16.17 0.74 3.86
N TYR A 146 16.35 1.42 5.01
CA TYR A 146 17.48 2.31 5.22
C TYR A 146 18.82 1.58 5.10
N LEU A 147 18.92 0.39 5.70
CA LEU A 147 20.12 -0.45 5.60
C LEU A 147 20.36 -0.91 4.16
N ALA A 148 19.32 -1.36 3.46
CA ALA A 148 19.43 -1.79 2.07
C ALA A 148 19.93 -0.65 1.17
N ARG A 149 19.43 0.58 1.40
CA ARG A 149 19.93 1.79 0.72
C ARG A 149 21.42 2.05 0.96
N LEU A 150 21.94 1.71 2.15
CA LEU A 150 23.37 1.80 2.50
C LEU A 150 24.20 0.59 2.03
N GLY A 151 23.57 -0.42 1.42
CA GLY A 151 24.24 -1.65 1.01
C GLY A 151 24.49 -2.61 2.16
N GLN A 152 23.73 -2.51 3.25
CA GLN A 152 23.85 -3.31 4.47
C GLN A 152 22.58 -4.14 4.71
N ARG A 153 22.71 -5.26 5.42
CA ARG A 153 21.55 -6.03 5.91
C ARG A 153 21.47 -5.98 7.43
N ALA A 154 20.26 -6.12 7.96
CA ALA A 154 20.08 -6.23 9.40
C ALA A 154 20.89 -7.40 10.01
N GLN A 155 21.06 -8.51 9.28
CA GLN A 155 21.87 -9.65 9.72
C GLN A 155 23.38 -9.34 9.79
N ASP A 156 23.85 -8.34 9.04
CA ASP A 156 25.27 -7.95 9.05
C ASP A 156 25.63 -7.14 10.31
N ILE A 157 24.62 -6.63 11.02
CA ILE A 157 24.78 -5.79 12.22
C ILE A 157 24.90 -6.66 13.49
N SER A 158 24.57 -7.95 13.42
CA SER A 158 24.75 -8.89 14.54
C SER A 158 26.19 -9.39 14.66
N SER A 159 27.02 -8.62 15.36
CA SER A 159 28.18 -9.11 16.13
C SER A 159 28.30 -8.35 17.47
N PHE A 160 27.23 -8.40 18.26
CA PHE A 160 27.23 -8.02 19.67
C PHE A 160 26.74 -9.19 20.52
#